data_AF-A0A7C1JJP3-F1
#
_entry.id   AF-A0A7C1JJP3-F1
#
_cell.length_a   1.000
_cell.length_b   1.000
_cell.length_c   1.000
_cell.angle_alpha   90.00
_cell.angle_beta   90.00
_cell.angle_gamma   90.00
#
_symmetry.space_group_name_H-M   'P 1'
#
loop_
_entity.id
_entity.type
_entity.pdbx_description
1 polymer ?
#
loop_
_entity_poly.entity_id
_entity_poly.type
_entity_poly.pdbx_seq_one_letter_code
_entity_poly.pdbx_strand_id
1 'polypeptide(L)'
;MREEELVGLAVKVLVHRFGAAWGYDLAVTAKNASVQDYLDALNRVFAGPALTRTRRPEAQSCRGCDRCCAERAPLTVIDAFVLSQATGCRSLSDFLDRYAYVAVTGPVVDITLRRLTDGYCVFLDRQKRTCRVYNARPFVCQTF
;
A
#
# COMPACT_ATOMS: atom_id res chain seq x y z
N MET A 1 -1.10 18.60 -15.49
CA MET A 1 -2.56 18.41 -15.40
C MET A 1 -3.18 19.77 -15.20
N ARG A 2 -4.28 20.07 -15.89
CA ARG A 2 -4.93 21.40 -15.81
C ARG A 2 -5.74 21.50 -14.52
N GLU A 3 -5.77 22.69 -13.94
CA GLU A 3 -6.39 23.03 -12.64
C GLU A 3 -7.89 22.69 -12.57
N GLU A 4 -8.53 22.53 -13.74
CA GLU A 4 -9.96 22.26 -13.92
C GLU A 4 -10.38 20.82 -13.57
N GLU A 5 -9.47 19.83 -13.54
CA GLU A 5 -9.78 18.44 -13.12
C GLU A 5 -9.84 18.24 -11.60
N LEU A 6 -9.53 19.28 -10.81
CA LEU A 6 -9.41 19.21 -9.34
C LEU A 6 -10.67 19.69 -8.60
N VAL A 7 -11.71 20.09 -9.31
CA VAL A 7 -12.99 20.50 -8.74
C VAL A 7 -13.82 19.24 -8.47
N GLY A 8 -13.96 18.85 -7.20
CA GLY A 8 -14.85 17.75 -6.77
C GLY A 8 -14.19 16.56 -6.09
N LEU A 9 -12.85 16.50 -5.97
CA LEU A 9 -12.20 15.43 -5.23
C LEU A 9 -12.30 15.65 -3.71
N ALA A 10 -12.62 14.59 -2.97
CA ALA A 10 -12.70 14.60 -1.50
C ALA A 10 -11.31 14.68 -0.83
N VAL A 11 -10.28 14.20 -1.53
CA VAL A 11 -8.87 14.30 -1.13
C VAL A 11 -8.04 14.77 -2.33
N LYS A 12 -7.22 15.80 -2.10
CA LYS A 12 -6.29 16.36 -3.09
C LYS A 12 -4.86 16.07 -2.68
N VAL A 13 -4.03 15.65 -3.64
CA VAL A 13 -2.58 15.46 -3.45
C VAL A 13 -1.86 16.58 -4.16
N LEU A 14 -0.99 17.29 -3.44
CA LEU A 14 -0.23 18.43 -3.92
C LEU A 14 1.22 17.99 -4.05
N VAL A 15 1.69 17.79 -5.29
CA VAL A 15 3.08 17.38 -5.53
C VAL A 15 3.99 18.59 -5.35
N HIS A 16 4.97 18.44 -4.47
CA HIS A 16 5.90 19.51 -4.10
C HIS A 16 7.35 19.05 -4.18
N ARG A 17 8.25 19.99 -4.44
CA ARG A 17 9.68 19.75 -4.38
C ARG A 17 10.20 20.06 -2.98
N PHE A 18 10.81 19.06 -2.34
CA PHE A 18 11.45 19.16 -1.04
C PHE A 18 12.97 19.02 -1.23
N GLY A 19 13.66 20.15 -1.37
CA GLY A 19 15.09 20.17 -1.72
C GLY A 19 15.35 19.53 -3.10
N ALA A 20 16.12 18.44 -3.11
CA ALA A 20 16.45 17.69 -4.32
C ALA A 20 15.40 16.66 -4.73
N ALA A 21 14.45 16.32 -3.85
CA ALA A 21 13.46 15.26 -4.06
C ALA A 21 12.07 15.84 -4.35
N TRP A 22 11.27 15.08 -5.10
CA TRP A 22 9.85 15.31 -5.27
C TRP A 22 9.06 14.46 -4.27
N GLY A 23 8.19 15.11 -3.52
CA GLY A 23 7.27 14.49 -2.57
C GLY A 23 5.86 15.04 -2.76
N TYR A 24 5.02 14.89 -1.75
CA TYR A 24 3.67 15.43 -1.77
C TYR A 24 3.22 15.89 -0.40
N ASP A 25 2.31 16.85 -0.41
CA ASP A 25 1.39 17.15 0.69
C ASP A 25 -0.03 16.69 0.29
N LEU A 26 -0.98 16.68 1.21
CA LEU A 26 -2.38 16.38 0.90
C LEU A 26 -3.35 17.28 1.66
N ALA A 27 -4.51 17.51 1.05
CA ALA A 27 -5.62 18.22 1.67
C ALA A 27 -6.89 17.36 1.60
N VAL A 28 -7.52 17.14 2.74
CA VAL A 28 -8.87 16.58 2.82
C VAL A 28 -9.85 17.74 2.65
N THR A 29 -10.55 17.76 1.52
CA THR A 29 -11.38 18.91 1.09
C THR A 29 -12.88 18.69 1.31
N ALA A 30 -13.30 17.48 1.66
CA ALA A 30 -14.69 17.15 1.94
C ALA A 30 -14.85 16.52 3.35
N LYS A 31 -15.88 16.94 4.08
CA LYS A 31 -16.17 16.42 5.44
C LYS A 31 -16.52 14.93 5.45
N ASN A 32 -17.01 14.40 4.34
CA ASN A 32 -17.38 13.00 4.15
C ASN A 32 -16.30 12.19 3.41
N ALA A 33 -15.07 12.72 3.29
CA ALA A 33 -13.97 11.97 2.69
C ALA A 33 -13.74 10.65 3.43
N SER A 34 -13.65 9.57 2.66
CA SER A 34 -13.38 8.23 3.17
C SER A 34 -11.90 7.89 3.12
N VAL A 35 -11.51 6.80 3.79
CA VAL A 35 -10.17 6.22 3.66
C VAL A 35 -9.90 5.77 2.22
N GLN A 36 -10.94 5.33 1.49
CA GLN A 36 -10.80 4.95 0.08
C GLN A 36 -10.49 6.16 -0.80
N ASP A 37 -11.11 7.32 -0.55
CA ASP A 37 -10.79 8.55 -1.29
C ASP A 37 -9.32 8.96 -1.12
N TYR A 38 -8.79 8.77 0.09
CA TYR A 38 -7.38 8.98 0.39
C TYR A 38 -6.47 8.01 -0.39
N LEU A 39 -6.78 6.71 -0.36
CA LEU A 39 -6.00 5.70 -1.07
C LEU A 39 -6.05 5.89 -2.59
N ASP A 40 -7.22 6.22 -3.14
CA ASP A 40 -7.38 6.50 -4.57
C ASP A 40 -6.58 7.72 -4.99
N ALA A 41 -6.59 8.79 -4.19
CA ALA A 41 -5.82 9.99 -4.45
C ALA A 41 -4.30 9.71 -4.46
N LEU A 42 -3.79 8.93 -3.50
CA LEU A 42 -2.38 8.55 -3.46
C LEU A 42 -1.99 7.59 -4.59
N ASN A 43 -2.77 6.54 -4.83
CA ASN A 43 -2.50 5.56 -5.88
C ASN A 43 -2.41 6.22 -7.25
N ARG A 44 -3.26 7.22 -7.54
CA ARG A 44 -3.18 8.03 -8.77
C ARG A 44 -1.82 8.71 -8.92
N VAL A 45 -1.31 9.34 -7.87
CA VAL A 45 -0.02 10.02 -7.91
C VAL A 45 1.15 9.03 -7.97
N PHE A 46 1.07 7.90 -7.26
CA PHE A 46 2.11 6.88 -7.21
C PHE A 46 2.28 6.09 -8.52
N ALA A 47 1.25 6.09 -9.36
CA ALA A 47 1.31 5.55 -10.71
C ALA A 47 2.11 6.45 -11.67
N GLY A 48 2.28 7.73 -11.36
CA GLY A 48 3.06 8.68 -12.15
C GLY A 48 4.55 8.71 -11.80
N PRO A 49 5.39 9.32 -12.67
CA PRO A 49 6.83 9.46 -12.44
C PRO A 49 7.21 10.64 -11.53
N ALA A 50 6.23 11.38 -11.00
CA ALA A 50 6.45 12.68 -10.39
C ALA A 50 7.11 12.62 -9.01
N LEU A 51 7.01 11.50 -8.29
CA LEU A 51 7.55 11.37 -6.93
C LEU A 51 8.91 10.67 -6.92
N THR A 52 9.82 11.17 -6.09
CA THR A 52 11.09 10.52 -5.81
C THR A 52 10.86 9.30 -4.91
N ARG A 53 11.25 8.12 -5.39
CA ARG A 53 11.15 6.88 -4.62
C ARG A 53 12.36 6.69 -3.72
N THR A 54 12.19 6.76 -2.41
CA THR A 54 13.30 6.72 -1.44
C THR A 54 14.01 5.35 -1.39
N ARG A 55 13.26 4.26 -1.48
CA ARG A 55 13.81 2.89 -1.40
C ARG A 55 14.47 2.43 -2.71
N ARG A 56 14.10 3.04 -3.83
CA ARG A 56 14.59 2.66 -5.17
C ARG A 56 14.47 3.86 -6.13
N PRO A 57 15.36 4.86 -6.05
CA PRO A 57 15.25 6.10 -6.80
C PRO A 57 15.19 5.93 -8.32
N GLU A 58 15.78 4.85 -8.84
CA GLU A 58 15.80 4.52 -10.26
C GLU A 58 14.50 3.87 -10.76
N ALA A 59 13.60 3.44 -9.86
CA ALA A 59 12.33 2.83 -10.26
C ALA A 59 11.28 3.90 -10.62
N GLN A 60 10.70 3.75 -11.80
CA GLN A 60 9.62 4.65 -12.27
C GLN A 60 8.25 4.24 -11.72
N SER A 61 8.06 2.97 -11.36
CA SER A 61 6.79 2.42 -10.86
C SER A 61 6.98 1.58 -9.60
N CYS A 62 5.91 1.48 -8.80
CA CYS A 62 5.79 0.46 -7.76
C CYS A 62 5.72 -0.94 -8.38
N ARG A 63 5.10 -1.09 -9.56
CA ARG A 63 5.16 -2.35 -10.32
C ARG A 63 6.59 -2.57 -10.80
N GLY A 64 7.17 -3.71 -10.45
CA GLY A 64 8.58 -4.01 -10.70
C GLY A 64 9.53 -3.50 -9.61
N CYS A 65 9.02 -2.92 -8.52
CA CYS A 65 9.76 -2.60 -7.30
C CYS A 65 9.33 -3.55 -6.17
N ASP A 66 10.30 -4.13 -5.48
CA ASP A 66 10.10 -5.14 -4.43
C ASP A 66 10.70 -4.73 -3.07
N ARG A 67 11.26 -3.52 -2.96
CA ARG A 67 12.02 -3.12 -1.77
C ARG A 67 11.20 -3.09 -0.49
N CYS A 68 9.96 -2.61 -0.53
CA CYS A 68 9.07 -2.62 0.63
C CYS A 68 8.59 -4.04 1.01
N CYS A 69 8.70 -5.04 0.10
CA CYS A 69 8.27 -6.40 0.39
C CYS A 69 9.21 -7.14 1.35
N ALA A 70 10.43 -6.64 1.60
CA ALA A 70 11.33 -7.16 2.63
C ALA A 70 11.02 -6.60 4.05
N GLU A 71 10.15 -5.59 4.13
CA GLU A 71 9.79 -4.93 5.39
C GLU A 71 8.56 -5.59 6.04
N ARG A 72 8.22 -5.14 7.25
CA ARG A 72 6.97 -5.52 7.91
C ARG A 72 5.81 -4.77 7.24
N ALA A 73 4.78 -5.52 6.84
CA ALA A 73 3.53 -4.95 6.34
C ALA A 73 2.41 -5.24 7.36
N PRO A 74 2.18 -4.35 8.35
CA PRO A 74 1.08 -4.49 9.29
C PRO A 74 -0.27 -4.49 8.57
N LEU A 75 -1.19 -5.30 9.06
CA LEU A 75 -2.55 -5.42 8.56
C LEU A 75 -3.53 -4.74 9.50
N THR A 76 -4.39 -3.90 8.95
CA THR A 76 -5.66 -3.55 9.60
C THR A 76 -6.66 -4.70 9.44
N VAL A 77 -7.77 -4.64 10.20
CA VAL A 77 -8.87 -5.60 10.05
C VAL A 77 -9.46 -5.60 8.63
N ILE A 78 -9.53 -4.42 8.00
CA ILE A 78 -10.04 -4.27 6.64
C ILE A 78 -9.08 -4.88 5.62
N ASP A 79 -7.77 -4.71 5.80
CA ASP A 79 -6.77 -5.35 4.93
C ASP A 79 -6.91 -6.86 4.95
N ALA A 80 -7.05 -7.46 6.15
CA ALA A 80 -7.19 -8.89 6.30
C ALA A 80 -8.48 -9.41 5.64
N PHE A 81 -9.59 -8.67 5.76
CA PHE A 81 -10.85 -8.99 5.10
C PHE A 81 -10.72 -8.93 3.57
N VAL A 82 -10.25 -7.80 3.02
CA VAL A 82 -10.08 -7.61 1.58
C VAL A 82 -9.13 -8.65 0.97
N LEU A 83 -8.02 -8.93 1.65
CA LEU A 83 -7.07 -9.95 1.21
C LEU A 83 -7.66 -11.36 1.27
N SER A 84 -8.43 -11.70 2.30
CA SER A 84 -9.09 -13.01 2.37
C SER A 84 -10.00 -13.27 1.16
N GLN A 85 -10.70 -12.23 0.70
CA GLN A 85 -11.53 -12.30 -0.51
C GLN A 85 -10.65 -12.43 -1.75
N ALA A 86 -9.61 -11.59 -1.88
CA ALA A 86 -8.71 -11.61 -3.02
C ALA A 86 -7.92 -12.91 -3.18
N THR A 87 -7.66 -13.63 -2.08
CA THR A 87 -6.98 -14.94 -2.10
C THR A 87 -7.94 -16.12 -2.19
N GLY A 88 -9.26 -15.90 -2.20
CA GLY A 88 -10.26 -16.97 -2.18
C GLY A 88 -10.22 -17.83 -0.92
N CYS A 89 -9.78 -17.27 0.21
CA CYS A 89 -9.80 -17.98 1.49
C CYS A 89 -11.24 -18.19 1.96
N ARG A 90 -11.51 -19.34 2.58
CA ARG A 90 -12.88 -19.70 3.00
C ARG A 90 -13.35 -18.93 4.23
N SER A 91 -12.40 -18.39 5.00
CA SER A 91 -12.66 -17.61 6.20
C SER A 91 -11.48 -16.68 6.49
N LEU A 92 -11.70 -15.73 7.41
CA LEU A 92 -10.62 -14.88 7.90
C LEU A 92 -9.53 -15.71 8.59
N SER A 93 -9.89 -16.72 9.38
CA SER A 93 -8.91 -17.62 10.02
C SER A 93 -8.04 -18.34 9.00
N ASP A 94 -8.64 -18.86 7.92
CA ASP A 94 -7.91 -19.52 6.82
C ASP A 94 -6.91 -18.55 6.14
N PHE A 95 -7.26 -17.27 6.03
CA PHE A 95 -6.35 -16.24 5.56
C PHE A 95 -5.21 -15.98 6.56
N LEU A 96 -5.53 -15.78 7.84
CA LEU A 96 -4.55 -15.49 8.88
C LEU A 96 -3.52 -16.62 9.00
N ASP A 97 -3.97 -17.88 8.96
CA ASP A 97 -3.11 -19.06 9.05
C ASP A 97 -2.14 -19.13 7.87
N ARG A 98 -2.61 -18.88 6.65
CA ARG A 98 -1.79 -19.04 5.43
C ARG A 98 -0.91 -17.83 5.14
N TYR A 99 -1.44 -16.62 5.28
CA TYR A 99 -0.86 -15.41 4.70
C TYR A 99 -0.46 -14.35 5.73
N ALA A 100 -0.83 -14.50 7.00
CA ALA A 100 -0.42 -13.59 8.06
C ALA A 100 0.65 -14.19 8.97
N TYR A 101 1.36 -13.32 9.66
CA TYR A 101 2.11 -13.63 10.86
C TYR A 101 1.46 -12.88 12.02
N VAL A 102 1.02 -13.64 13.02
CA VAL A 102 0.34 -13.13 14.22
C VAL A 102 1.28 -13.29 15.40
N ALA A 103 1.64 -12.18 16.05
CA ALA A 103 2.41 -12.17 17.27
C ALA A 103 1.58 -11.59 18.41
N VAL A 104 1.57 -12.27 19.55
CA VAL A 104 0.84 -11.84 20.75
C VAL A 104 1.84 -11.53 21.85
N THR A 105 1.79 -10.31 22.38
CA THR A 105 2.62 -9.88 23.52
C THR A 105 1.71 -9.24 24.56
N GLY A 106 1.38 -10.00 25.61
CA GLY A 106 0.38 -9.58 26.59
C GLY A 106 -0.98 -9.31 25.93
N PRO A 107 -1.59 -8.13 26.11
CA PRO A 107 -2.86 -7.77 25.47
C PRO A 107 -2.72 -7.29 24.02
N VAL A 108 -1.49 -7.18 23.50
CA VAL A 108 -1.21 -6.63 22.17
C VAL A 108 -1.15 -7.76 21.14
N VAL A 109 -1.94 -7.63 20.08
CA VAL A 109 -1.92 -8.53 18.93
C VAL A 109 -1.39 -7.76 17.73
N ASP A 110 -0.24 -8.18 17.21
CA ASP A 110 0.36 -7.66 15.99
C ASP A 110 0.14 -8.63 14.84
N ILE A 111 -0.52 -8.15 13.79
CA ILE A 111 -0.83 -8.93 12.60
C ILE A 111 -0.12 -8.28 11.42
N THR A 112 0.76 -9.03 10.77
CA THR A 112 1.50 -8.59 9.58
C THR A 112 1.32 -9.58 8.45
N LEU A 113 1.60 -9.18 7.21
CA LEU A 113 1.78 -10.15 6.13
C LEU A 113 2.94 -11.10 6.46
N ARG A 114 2.71 -12.39 6.24
CA ARG A 114 3.73 -13.43 6.40
C ARG A 114 4.89 -13.15 5.46
N ARG A 115 6.11 -13.27 5.99
CA ARG A 115 7.34 -13.31 5.22
C ARG A 115 7.79 -14.76 5.07
N LEU A 116 8.34 -15.10 3.91
CA LEU A 116 8.92 -16.42 3.65
C LEU A 116 10.31 -16.51 4.30
N THR A 117 10.96 -17.67 4.16
CA THR A 117 12.29 -17.93 4.71
C THR A 117 13.37 -16.99 4.15
N ASP A 118 13.15 -16.44 2.96
CA ASP A 118 14.01 -15.43 2.33
C ASP A 118 13.79 -14.00 2.89
N GLY A 119 12.89 -13.83 3.86
CA GLY A 119 12.60 -12.55 4.49
C GLY A 119 11.67 -11.64 3.69
N TYR A 120 11.15 -12.07 2.54
CA TYR A 120 10.25 -11.28 1.71
C TYR A 120 8.79 -11.73 1.86
N CYS A 121 7.87 -10.79 1.64
CA CYS A 121 6.43 -11.00 1.71
C CYS A 121 5.96 -12.18 0.85
N VAL A 122 5.02 -12.96 1.42
CA VAL A 122 4.37 -14.12 0.79
C VAL A 122 3.72 -13.79 -0.55
N PHE A 123 3.27 -12.55 -0.77
CA PHE A 123 2.59 -12.17 -2.02
C PHE A 123 3.52 -11.67 -3.13
N LEU A 124 4.82 -11.44 -2.88
CA LEU A 124 5.71 -10.94 -3.93
C LEU A 124 6.01 -12.04 -4.97
N ASP A 125 5.72 -11.76 -6.25
CA ASP A 125 6.29 -12.48 -7.39
C ASP A 125 7.73 -11.99 -7.60
N ARG A 126 8.71 -12.85 -7.34
CA ARG A 126 10.14 -12.51 -7.42
C ARG A 126 10.60 -12.21 -8.84
N GLN A 127 10.07 -12.94 -9.82
CA GLN A 127 10.48 -12.79 -11.22
C GLN A 127 9.96 -11.46 -11.77
N LYS A 128 8.69 -11.15 -11.52
CA LYS A 128 8.06 -9.91 -11.99
C LYS A 128 8.29 -8.72 -11.05
N ARG A 129 8.92 -8.95 -9.88
CA ARG A 129 9.09 -7.98 -8.79
C ARG A 129 7.79 -7.21 -8.49
N THR A 130 6.68 -7.94 -8.44
CA THR A 130 5.34 -7.36 -8.34
C THR A 130 4.47 -8.18 -7.39
N CYS A 131 3.58 -7.54 -6.65
CA CYS A 131 2.65 -8.22 -5.75
C CYS A 131 1.60 -9.03 -6.53
N ARG A 132 1.40 -10.31 -6.18
CA ARG A 132 0.38 -11.19 -6.77
C ARG A 132 -1.06 -10.73 -6.47
N VAL A 133 -1.25 -9.97 -5.39
CA VAL A 133 -2.53 -9.36 -5.00
C VAL A 133 -2.49 -7.83 -5.14
N TYR A 134 -1.85 -7.31 -6.20
CA TYR A 134 -1.54 -5.88 -6.36
C TYR A 134 -2.74 -4.94 -6.14
N ASN A 135 -3.93 -5.31 -6.61
CA ASN A 135 -5.13 -4.48 -6.50
C ASN A 135 -5.78 -4.56 -5.10
N ALA A 136 -5.40 -5.53 -4.29
CA ALA A 136 -5.90 -5.77 -2.93
C ALA A 136 -4.79 -5.56 -1.88
N ARG A 137 -3.73 -4.83 -2.24
CA ARG A 137 -2.59 -4.56 -1.34
C ARG A 137 -3.07 -3.91 -0.04
N PRO A 138 -2.47 -4.23 1.11
CA PRO A 138 -2.80 -3.57 2.37
C PRO A 138 -2.61 -2.06 2.29
N PHE A 139 -3.28 -1.32 3.18
CA PHE A 139 -3.15 0.13 3.34
C PHE A 139 -1.69 0.59 3.31
N VAL A 140 -0.82 0.00 4.15
CA VAL A 140 0.61 0.37 4.22
C VAL A 140 1.36 0.13 2.90
N CYS A 141 0.94 -0.84 2.09
CA CYS A 141 1.57 -1.11 0.79
C CYS A 141 1.04 -0.20 -0.33
N GLN A 142 -0.06 0.50 -0.10
CA GLN A 142 -0.62 1.50 -1.02
C GLN A 142 -0.09 2.91 -0.73
N THR A 143 0.44 3.14 0.46
CA THR A 143 0.92 4.45 0.94
C THR A 143 2.44 4.61 0.95
N PHE A 144 3.18 3.64 0.39
CA PHE A 144 4.65 3.58 0.38
C PHE A 144 5.27 3.13 -0.95
#